data_AF-A0A4V3ERY7-F1
#
_entry.id   AF-A0A4V3ERY7-F1
#
_cell.length_a   1.000
_cell.length_b   1.000
_cell.length_c   1.000
_cell.angle_alpha   90.00
_cell.angle_beta   90.00
_cell.angle_gamma   90.00
#
_symmetry.space_group_name_H-M   'P 1'
#
loop_
_entity.id
_entity.type
_entity.pdbx_description
1 polymer ?
#
loop_
_entity_poly.entity_id
_entity_poly.type
_entity_poly.pdbx_seq_one_letter_code
_entity_poly.pdbx_strand_id
1 'polypeptide(L)'
;MSKISSCEKFFIGRIALGLENMGEAINQKHIERLLSESLEGDREFIDKIKSALTSAYLRDINDFKKKLVAVDPSPLWYDSVIKLSKGRETLLRDIVIEWYSKYTKPGFWNIIKGLFKKNQS
;
A
#
# COMPACT_ATOMS: atom_id res chain seq x y z
N MET A 1 0.03 -17.65 12.53
CA MET A 1 0.10 -16.47 11.64
C MET A 1 1.44 -15.78 11.83
N SER A 2 2.17 -15.54 10.75
CA SER A 2 3.41 -14.76 10.76
C SER A 2 3.15 -13.37 11.34
N LYS A 3 4.10 -12.83 12.11
CA LYS A 3 3.96 -11.51 12.76
C LYS A 3 3.85 -10.42 11.69
N ILE A 4 2.77 -9.64 11.70
CA ILE A 4 2.55 -8.52 10.77
C ILE A 4 3.64 -7.45 10.98
N SER A 5 4.35 -7.11 9.91
CA SER A 5 5.41 -6.09 9.88
C SER A 5 4.86 -4.66 10.02
N SER A 6 5.74 -3.71 10.36
CA SER A 6 5.35 -2.29 10.49
C SER A 6 4.80 -1.70 9.18
N CYS A 7 5.31 -2.14 8.03
CA CYS A 7 4.87 -1.64 6.72
C CYS A 7 3.53 -2.25 6.30
N GLU A 8 3.31 -3.53 6.58
CA GLU A 8 1.97 -4.14 6.42
C GLU A 8 0.94 -3.43 7.30
N LYS A 9 1.28 -3.14 8.58
CA LYS A 9 0.41 -2.36 9.47
C LYS A 9 0.12 -0.96 8.93
N PHE A 10 1.15 -0.29 8.41
CA PHE A 10 0.99 1.03 7.79
C PHE A 10 -0.04 0.98 6.65
N PHE A 11 0.13 0.07 5.68
CA PHE A 11 -0.78 0.00 4.54
C PHE A 11 -2.17 -0.51 4.91
N ILE A 12 -2.31 -1.46 5.85
CA ILE A 12 -3.62 -1.85 6.38
C ILE A 12 -4.32 -0.65 7.02
N GLY A 13 -3.61 0.16 7.79
CA GLY A 13 -4.15 1.38 8.38
C GLY A 13 -4.59 2.40 7.32
N ARG A 14 -3.82 2.57 6.24
CA ARG A 14 -4.20 3.44 5.13
C ARG A 14 -5.37 2.91 4.31
N ILE A 15 -5.46 1.61 4.11
CA ILE A 15 -6.62 0.98 3.48
C ILE A 15 -7.87 1.19 4.34
N ALA A 16 -7.76 0.99 5.66
CA ALA A 16 -8.87 1.22 6.58
C ALA A 16 -9.37 2.67 6.51
N LEU A 17 -8.46 3.64 6.58
CA LEU A 17 -8.76 5.06 6.42
C LEU A 17 -9.41 5.38 5.06
N GLY A 18 -8.89 4.76 3.99
CA GLY A 18 -9.41 4.93 2.64
C GLY A 18 -10.83 4.40 2.47
N LEU A 19 -11.11 3.23 3.03
CA LEU A 19 -12.45 2.64 3.07
C LEU A 19 -13.41 3.50 3.88
N GLU A 20 -12.98 4.02 5.04
CA GLU A 20 -13.78 4.92 5.87
C GLU A 20 -14.19 6.18 5.10
N ASN A 21 -13.25 6.80 4.38
CA ASN A 21 -13.55 7.93 3.49
C ASN A 21 -14.55 7.58 2.37
N MET A 22 -14.69 6.29 2.02
CA MET A 22 -15.62 5.78 1.01
C MET A 22 -16.96 5.31 1.62
N GLY A 23 -17.16 5.48 2.93
CA GLY A 23 -18.38 5.03 3.63
C GLY A 23 -18.38 3.53 3.97
N GLU A 24 -17.21 2.91 4.01
CA GLU A 24 -17.04 1.48 4.25
C GLU A 24 -16.15 1.18 5.46
N ALA A 25 -16.26 -0.03 6.02
CA ALA A 25 -15.43 -0.48 7.14
C ALA A 25 -14.47 -1.61 6.75
N ILE A 26 -13.24 -1.55 7.25
CA ILE A 26 -12.34 -2.70 7.19
C ILE A 26 -12.80 -3.77 8.17
N ASN A 27 -12.66 -5.05 7.79
CA ASN A 27 -13.02 -6.18 8.65
C ASN A 27 -11.90 -7.22 8.61
N GLN A 28 -12.01 -8.23 9.48
CA GLN A 28 -11.01 -9.28 9.63
C GLN A 28 -10.76 -10.06 8.32
N LYS A 29 -11.82 -10.33 7.53
CA LYS A 29 -11.70 -11.04 6.25
C LYS A 29 -10.88 -10.23 5.24
N HIS A 30 -11.02 -8.91 5.21
CA HIS A 30 -10.19 -8.05 4.38
C HIS A 30 -8.70 -8.18 4.77
N ILE A 31 -8.40 -8.15 6.08
CA ILE A 31 -7.03 -8.25 6.60
C ILE A 31 -6.42 -9.61 6.24
N GLU A 32 -7.15 -10.70 6.49
CA GLU A 32 -6.71 -12.06 6.16
C GLU A 32 -6.43 -12.22 4.67
N ARG A 33 -7.30 -11.68 3.81
CA ARG A 33 -7.13 -11.72 2.37
C ARG A 33 -5.91 -10.92 1.90
N LEU A 34 -5.72 -9.70 2.43
CA LEU A 34 -4.56 -8.86 2.15
C LEU A 34 -3.24 -9.55 2.55
N LEU A 35 -3.24 -10.29 3.65
CA LEU A 35 -2.06 -10.96 4.20
C LEU A 35 -1.83 -12.37 3.67
N SER A 36 -2.68 -12.85 2.76
CA SER A 36 -2.58 -14.16 2.12
C SER A 36 -1.48 -14.18 1.06
N GLU A 37 -0.89 -15.37 0.86
CA GLU A 37 0.13 -15.65 -0.17
C GLU A 37 -0.50 -16.04 -1.52
N SER A 38 -1.83 -16.17 -1.59
CA SER A 38 -2.57 -16.49 -2.81
C SER A 38 -2.81 -15.24 -3.65
N LEU A 39 -2.28 -15.26 -4.86
CA LEU A 39 -2.29 -14.16 -5.85
C LEU A 39 -3.58 -14.07 -6.68
N GLU A 40 -4.50 -15.03 -6.56
CA GLU A 40 -5.81 -14.98 -7.22
C GLU A 40 -6.77 -14.09 -6.42
N GLY A 41 -6.47 -12.80 -6.42
CA GLY A 41 -7.36 -11.78 -5.91
C GLY A 41 -8.54 -11.59 -6.86
N ASP A 42 -9.74 -11.58 -6.31
CA ASP A 42 -10.93 -11.08 -6.99
C ASP A 42 -10.65 -9.63 -7.46
N ARG A 43 -10.85 -9.38 -8.75
CA ARG A 43 -10.55 -8.09 -9.37
C ARG A 43 -11.32 -6.96 -8.69
N GLU A 44 -12.56 -7.22 -8.28
CA GLU A 44 -13.38 -6.26 -7.55
C GLU A 44 -12.73 -5.88 -6.21
N PHE A 45 -12.23 -6.87 -5.48
CA PHE A 45 -11.51 -6.64 -4.23
C PHE A 45 -10.22 -5.84 -4.47
N ILE A 46 -9.43 -6.19 -5.48
CA ILE A 46 -8.19 -5.47 -5.81
C ILE A 46 -8.48 -4.01 -6.15
N ASP A 47 -9.46 -3.74 -7.01
CA ASP A 47 -9.80 -2.39 -7.45
C ASP A 47 -10.36 -1.55 -6.29
N LYS A 48 -11.12 -2.16 -5.39
CA LYS A 48 -11.58 -1.54 -4.14
C LYS A 48 -10.40 -1.13 -3.23
N ILE A 49 -9.44 -2.02 -3.01
CA ILE A 49 -8.26 -1.71 -2.19
C ILE A 49 -7.42 -0.60 -2.81
N LYS A 50 -7.24 -0.60 -4.14
CA LYS A 50 -6.55 0.49 -4.85
C LYS A 50 -7.28 1.83 -4.71
N SER A 51 -8.60 1.82 -4.76
CA SER A 51 -9.44 3.01 -4.56
C SER A 51 -9.30 3.56 -3.14
N ALA A 52 -9.31 2.68 -2.14
CA ALA A 52 -9.05 3.05 -0.74
C ALA A 52 -7.64 3.67 -0.57
N LEU A 53 -6.60 3.07 -1.15
CA LEU A 53 -5.24 3.62 -1.11
C LEU A 53 -5.16 5.02 -1.74
N THR A 54 -5.80 5.21 -2.90
CA THR A 54 -5.90 6.52 -3.56
C THR A 54 -6.60 7.55 -2.66
N SER A 55 -7.73 7.18 -2.06
CA SER A 55 -8.48 8.04 -1.14
C SER A 55 -7.65 8.48 0.06
N ALA A 56 -6.97 7.53 0.71
CA ALA A 56 -6.11 7.81 1.87
C ALA A 56 -4.91 8.68 1.50
N TYR A 57 -4.25 8.41 0.38
CA TYR A 57 -3.11 9.19 -0.10
C TYR A 57 -3.51 10.64 -0.42
N LEU A 58 -4.62 10.84 -1.14
CA LEU A 58 -5.12 12.18 -1.45
C LEU A 58 -5.52 12.95 -0.20
N ARG A 59 -6.09 12.28 0.81
CA ARG A 59 -6.38 12.89 2.10
C ARG A 59 -5.11 13.37 2.80
N ASP A 60 -4.10 12.51 2.95
CA ASP A 60 -2.83 12.89 3.59
C ASP A 60 -2.17 14.10 2.88
N ILE A 61 -2.15 14.10 1.55
CA ILE A 61 -1.58 15.19 0.74
C ILE A 61 -2.40 16.48 0.91
N ASN A 62 -3.73 16.39 0.94
CA ASN A 62 -4.59 17.54 1.14
C ASN A 62 -4.49 18.12 2.56
N ASP A 63 -4.37 17.27 3.57
CA ASP A 63 -4.19 17.68 4.96
C ASP A 63 -2.84 18.42 5.12
N PHE A 64 -1.78 17.95 4.45
CA PHE A 64 -0.51 18.66 4.39
C PHE A 64 -0.62 20.01 3.68
N LYS A 65 -1.26 20.06 2.50
CA LYS A 65 -1.50 21.32 1.75
C LYS A 65 -2.31 22.34 2.56
N LYS A 66 -3.29 21.87 3.34
CA LYS A 66 -4.09 22.70 4.25
C LYS A 66 -3.38 23.02 5.56
N LYS A 67 -2.13 22.58 5.75
CA LYS A 67 -1.34 22.74 6.98
C LYS A 67 -2.02 22.15 8.23
N LEU A 68 -2.89 21.16 8.04
CA LEU A 68 -3.49 20.38 9.14
C LEU A 68 -2.48 19.39 9.73
N VAL A 69 -1.48 19.01 8.93
CA VAL A 69 -0.30 18.27 9.37
C VAL A 69 0.96 19.01 8.94
N ALA A 70 1.99 19.00 9.79
CA ALA A 70 3.23 19.73 9.57
C ALA A 70 4.25 18.97 8.69
N VAL A 71 4.09 17.65 8.56
CA VAL A 71 5.06 16.76 7.90
C VAL A 71 4.53 16.34 6.53
N ASP A 72 5.36 16.46 5.50
CA ASP A 72 5.05 15.94 4.15
C ASP A 72 4.91 14.41 4.23
N PRO A 73 3.75 13.83 3.86
CA PRO A 73 3.54 12.39 3.93
C PRO A 73 4.27 11.64 2.81
N SER A 74 4.69 12.29 1.72
CA SER A 74 5.22 11.64 0.52
C SER A 74 6.44 10.74 0.80
N PRO A 75 7.46 11.16 1.58
CA PRO A 75 8.59 10.30 1.93
C PRO A 75 8.18 9.08 2.76
N LEU A 76 7.21 9.24 3.67
CA LEU A 76 6.72 8.14 4.52
C LEU A 76 6.04 7.05 3.69
N TRP A 77 5.22 7.44 2.72
CA TRP A 77 4.60 6.50 1.78
C TRP A 77 5.66 5.79 0.95
N TYR A 78 6.60 6.53 0.35
CA TYR A 78 7.69 5.97 -0.46
C TYR A 78 8.51 4.92 0.31
N ASP A 79 9.01 5.28 1.50
CA ASP A 79 9.83 4.39 2.33
C ASP A 79 9.08 3.13 2.75
N SER A 80 7.78 3.28 3.04
CA SER A 80 6.93 2.15 3.41
C SER A 80 6.73 1.19 2.24
N VAL A 81 6.56 1.68 1.00
CA VAL A 81 6.46 0.82 -0.19
C VAL A 81 7.78 0.07 -0.42
N ILE A 82 8.93 0.75 -0.33
CA ILE A 82 10.25 0.11 -0.52
C ILE A 82 10.51 -0.97 0.53
N LYS A 83 10.10 -0.76 1.77
CA LYS A 83 10.21 -1.77 2.83
C LYS A 83 9.24 -2.93 2.60
N LEU A 84 8.00 -2.64 2.18
CA LEU A 84 7.00 -3.66 1.85
C LEU A 84 7.49 -4.55 0.69
N SER A 85 8.12 -3.97 -0.33
CA SER A 85 8.62 -4.73 -1.50
C SER A 85 9.76 -5.69 -1.16
N LYS A 86 10.47 -5.47 -0.06
CA LYS A 86 11.52 -6.37 0.45
C LYS A 86 10.96 -7.43 1.42
N GLY A 87 9.70 -7.32 1.81
CA GLY A 87 9.02 -8.22 2.73
C GLY A 87 8.50 -9.49 2.04
N ARG A 88 7.74 -10.27 2.82
CA ARG A 88 7.09 -11.50 2.35
C ARG A 88 6.10 -11.25 1.21
N GLU A 89 5.96 -12.25 0.36
CA GLU A 89 5.06 -12.23 -0.79
C GLU A 89 3.61 -12.31 -0.31
N THR A 90 2.83 -11.26 -0.53
CA THR A 90 1.43 -11.18 -0.10
C THR A 90 0.63 -10.39 -1.10
N LEU A 91 -0.68 -10.63 -1.14
CA LEU A 91 -1.59 -9.85 -1.96
C LEU A 91 -1.49 -8.34 -1.66
N LEU A 92 -1.32 -7.95 -0.40
CA LEU A 92 -1.08 -6.56 0.01
C LEU A 92 0.16 -5.97 -0.67
N ARG A 93 1.29 -6.69 -0.64
CA ARG A 93 2.54 -6.25 -1.27
C ARG A 93 2.30 -5.94 -2.75
N ASP A 94 1.68 -6.87 -3.46
CA ASP A 94 1.58 -6.78 -4.90
C ASP A 94 0.57 -5.70 -5.33
N ILE A 95 -0.56 -5.58 -4.62
CA ILE A 95 -1.52 -4.48 -4.83
C ILE A 95 -0.85 -3.13 -4.60
N VAL A 96 -0.13 -2.96 -3.49
CA VAL A 96 0.49 -1.67 -3.13
C VAL A 96 1.59 -1.29 -4.11
N ILE A 97 2.46 -2.23 -4.51
CA ILE A 97 3.52 -1.96 -5.50
C ILE A 97 2.90 -1.61 -6.84
N GLU A 98 1.90 -2.36 -7.30
CA GLU A 98 1.23 -2.08 -8.58
C GLU A 98 0.56 -0.71 -8.57
N TRP A 99 -0.17 -0.39 -7.49
CA TRP A 99 -0.83 0.89 -7.31
C TRP A 99 0.17 2.05 -7.28
N TYR A 100 1.20 1.96 -6.45
CA TYR A 100 2.17 3.05 -6.27
C TYR A 100 2.98 3.32 -7.53
N SER A 101 3.29 2.27 -8.30
CA SER A 101 3.99 2.36 -9.59
C SER A 101 3.19 3.13 -10.63
N LYS A 102 1.86 3.05 -10.59
CA LYS A 102 0.96 3.80 -11.49
C LYS A 102 0.78 5.25 -11.08
N TYR A 103 0.83 5.54 -9.77
CA TYR A 103 0.42 6.85 -9.23
C TYR A 103 1.55 7.87 -9.12
N THR A 104 2.80 7.45 -8.90
CA THR A 104 3.84 8.38 -8.41
C THR A 104 4.92 8.78 -9.41
N LYS A 105 5.58 7.85 -10.14
CA LYS A 105 6.59 8.20 -11.15
C LYS A 105 6.80 7.12 -12.23
N PRO A 106 6.91 7.51 -13.53
CA PRO A 106 7.59 6.69 -14.53
C PRO A 106 9.00 6.33 -14.03
N GLY A 107 9.30 5.03 -13.89
CA GLY A 107 10.61 4.54 -13.44
C GLY A 107 10.67 3.94 -12.03
N PHE A 108 9.62 4.08 -11.20
CA PHE A 108 9.57 3.40 -9.89
C PHE A 108 9.69 1.87 -10.03
N TRP A 109 9.07 1.30 -11.06
CA TRP A 109 9.21 -0.13 -11.39
C TRP A 109 10.66 -0.56 -11.66
N ASN A 110 11.51 0.33 -12.20
CA ASN A 110 12.92 0.01 -12.44
C ASN A 110 13.71 -0.06 -11.12
N ILE A 111 13.34 0.76 -10.12
CA ILE A 111 13.92 0.69 -8.78
C ILE A 111 13.54 -0.64 -8.13
N ILE A 112 12.26 -0.99 -8.15
CA ILE A 112 11.77 -2.27 -7.59
C ILE A 112 12.43 -3.46 -8.30
N LYS A 113 12.46 -3.49 -9.64
CA LYS A 113 13.16 -4.54 -10.41
C LYS A 113 14.65 -4.61 -10.08
N GLY A 114 15.32 -3.47 -9.89
CA GLY A 114 16.72 -3.41 -9.50
C GLY A 114 16.98 -4.00 -8.11
N LEU A 115 16.04 -3.84 -7.17
CA LEU A 115 16.11 -4.46 -5.84
C LEU A 115 15.97 -5.99 -5.91
N PHE A 116 15.10 -6.51 -6.78
CA PHE A 116 14.97 -7.97 -6.98
C PHE A 116 16.21 -8.59 -7.65
N LYS A 117 16.84 -7.91 -8.61
CA LYS A 117 18.07 -8.40 -9.27
C LYS A 117 19.27 -8.47 -8.32
N LYS A 118 19.37 -7.56 -7.35
CA LYS A 118 20.50 -7.52 -6.39
C LYS A 118 20.50 -8.67 -5.37
N ASN A 119 19.36 -9.34 -5.18
CA ASN A 119 19.23 -10.45 -4.24
C ASN A 119 19.42 -11.84 -4.91
N GLN A 120 19.85 -11.88 -6.18
CA GLN A 120 20.11 -13.11 -6.94
C GLN A 120 21.61 -13.26 -7.32
N SER A 121 22.50 -12.45 -6.76
CA SER A 121 23.95 -12.53 -6.94
C SER A 121 24.66 -12.93 -5.66
#